data_AF-A0A1I1Z9Q9-F1
#
_entry.id   AF-A0A1I1Z9Q9-F1
#
_cell.length_a   1.000
_cell.length_b   1.000
_cell.length_c   1.000
_cell.angle_alpha   90.00
_cell.angle_beta   90.00
_cell.angle_gamma   90.00
#
_symmetry.space_group_name_H-M   'P 1'
#
loop_
_entity.id
_entity.type
_entity.pdbx_description
1 polymer ?
#
loop_
_entity_poly.entity_id
_entity_poly.type
_entity_poly.pdbx_seq_one_letter_code
_entity_poly.pdbx_strand_id
1 'polypeptide(L)'
;MKRRDFFRKGLPSYIYKMGSGFMKEAGIGEENKDYFDSFESAYPFLSEVSMEMLYQAAAQVGIDPAGKTKLELAREVYEKRGIAYHDG
;
A
#
# COMPACT_ATOMS: atom_id res chain seq x y z
N MET A 1 -3.08 -11.74 -21.00
CA MET A 1 -3.31 -11.67 -19.55
C MET A 1 -4.76 -11.25 -19.29
N LYS A 2 -5.56 -12.04 -18.55
CA LYS A 2 -6.99 -11.70 -18.31
C LYS A 2 -7.07 -10.53 -17.31
N ARG A 3 -7.94 -9.54 -17.57
CA ARG A 3 -8.23 -8.42 -16.64
C ARG A 3 -8.49 -8.91 -15.20
N ARG A 4 -9.19 -10.05 -15.06
CA ARG A 4 -9.47 -10.72 -13.78
C ARG A 4 -8.23 -11.18 -13.01
N ASP A 5 -7.12 -11.50 -13.66
CA ASP A 5 -5.88 -11.90 -12.98
C ASP A 5 -5.04 -10.68 -12.57
N PHE A 6 -5.13 -9.58 -13.32
CA PHE A 6 -4.50 -8.30 -12.98
C PHE A 6 -5.03 -7.76 -11.65
N PHE A 7 -6.36 -7.80 -11.46
CA PHE A 7 -6.99 -7.39 -10.20
C PHE A 7 -6.78 -8.38 -9.04
N ARG A 8 -6.45 -9.65 -9.32
CA ARG A 8 -6.31 -10.70 -8.29
C ARG A 8 -4.93 -10.84 -7.66
N LYS A 9 -3.87 -10.34 -8.30
CA LYS A 9 -2.49 -10.42 -7.79
C LYS A 9 -1.69 -9.11 -7.90
N GLY A 10 -2.22 -8.11 -8.61
CA GLY A 10 -1.50 -6.87 -8.91
C GLY A 10 -1.76 -5.73 -7.93
N LEU A 11 -2.85 -5.77 -7.15
CA LEU A 11 -3.28 -4.61 -6.37
C LEU A 11 -2.33 -4.26 -5.20
N PRO A 12 -1.81 -5.23 -4.41
CA PRO A 12 -0.77 -4.95 -3.43
C PRO A 12 0.50 -4.37 -4.06
N SER A 13 0.90 -4.88 -5.24
CA SER A 13 2.07 -4.35 -5.96
C SER A 13 1.84 -2.91 -6.44
N TYR A 14 0.64 -2.63 -6.94
CA TYR A 14 0.25 -1.31 -7.37
C TYR A 14 0.28 -0.31 -6.20
N ILE A 15 -0.29 -0.70 -5.06
CA ILE A 15 -0.25 0.09 -3.82
C ILE A 15 1.19 0.33 -3.37
N TYR A 16 2.04 -0.70 -3.39
CA TYR A 16 3.45 -0.55 -3.06
C TYR A 16 4.13 0.47 -3.98
N LYS A 17 4.05 0.29 -5.30
CA LYS A 17 4.66 1.22 -6.28
C LYS A 17 4.16 2.65 -6.13
N MET A 18 2.87 2.83 -5.87
CA MET A 18 2.29 4.15 -5.62
C MET A 18 2.85 4.79 -4.35
N GLY A 19 2.86 4.04 -3.24
CA GLY A 19 3.43 4.49 -1.97
C GLY A 19 4.91 4.88 -2.11
N SER A 20 5.72 4.02 -2.74
CA SER A 20 7.15 4.29 -2.97
C SER A 20 7.37 5.48 -3.90
N GLY A 21 6.49 5.68 -4.89
CA GLY A 21 6.51 6.86 -5.76
C GLY A 21 6.32 8.16 -4.98
N PHE A 22 5.29 8.21 -4.11
CA PHE A 22 5.05 9.39 -3.28
C PHE A 22 6.13 9.62 -2.22
N MET A 23 6.68 8.56 -1.61
CA MET A 23 7.82 8.69 -0.70
C MET A 23 9.02 9.32 -1.40
N LYS A 24 9.34 8.83 -2.60
CA LYS A 24 10.43 9.35 -3.42
C LYS A 24 10.21 10.83 -3.78
N GLU A 25 8.99 11.22 -4.16
CA GLU A 25 8.65 12.61 -4.44
C GLU A 25 8.75 13.51 -3.20
N ALA A 26 8.40 12.98 -2.03
CA ALA A 26 8.55 13.66 -0.75
C ALA A 26 10.02 13.73 -0.26
N GLY A 27 10.97 13.13 -0.97
CA GLY A 27 12.38 13.05 -0.56
C GLY A 27 12.61 12.09 0.61
N ILE A 28 11.66 11.20 0.89
CA ILE A 28 11.70 10.21 1.96
C ILE A 28 12.26 8.91 1.37
N GLY A 29 13.41 8.46 1.88
CA GLY A 29 14.02 7.18 1.49
C GLY A 29 13.12 5.98 1.83
N GLU A 30 13.24 4.87 1.09
CA GLU A 30 12.40 3.66 1.27
C GLU A 30 12.51 3.04 2.67
N GLU A 31 13.57 3.36 3.42
CA GLU A 31 13.80 2.94 4.80
C GLU A 31 13.17 3.83 5.88
N ASN A 32 12.60 4.99 5.49
CA ASN A 32 11.97 5.91 6.44
C ASN A 32 10.52 5.52 6.73
N LYS A 33 10.30 5.09 7.98
CA LYS A 33 8.99 4.69 8.53
C LYS A 33 8.00 5.86 8.63
N ASP A 34 8.51 7.08 8.56
CA ASP A 34 7.79 8.33 8.82
C ASP A 34 6.65 8.62 7.82
N TYR A 35 6.68 8.05 6.60
CA TYR A 35 5.68 8.36 5.57
C TYR A 35 4.27 7.88 5.94
N PHE A 36 4.15 6.77 6.67
CA PHE A 36 2.86 6.22 7.12
C PHE A 36 2.61 6.47 8.61
N ASP A 37 3.34 7.40 9.24
CA ASP A 37 3.18 7.69 10.68
C ASP A 37 2.00 8.62 10.97
N SER A 38 1.51 9.40 9.99
CA SER A 38 0.33 10.24 10.17
C SER A 38 -0.55 10.33 8.92
N PHE A 39 -1.77 10.82 9.09
CA PHE A 39 -2.68 11.06 7.98
C PHE A 39 -2.17 12.15 7.04
N GLU A 40 -1.50 13.18 7.57
CA GLU A 40 -0.97 14.32 6.83
C GLU A 40 0.20 13.92 5.94
N SER A 41 1.15 13.15 6.47
CA SER A 41 2.31 12.65 5.71
C SER A 41 1.88 11.70 4.60
N ALA A 42 0.98 10.76 4.93
CA ALA A 42 0.45 9.81 3.96
C ALA A 42 -0.68 10.39 3.09
N TYR A 43 -1.08 11.66 3.26
CA TYR A 43 -2.25 12.24 2.59
C TYR A 43 -2.23 12.07 1.07
N PRO A 44 -1.12 12.37 0.36
CA PRO A 44 -1.06 12.20 -1.11
C PRO A 44 -1.33 10.76 -1.55
N PHE A 45 -0.86 9.77 -0.79
CA PHE A 45 -1.15 8.38 -1.06
C PHE A 45 -2.61 8.03 -0.69
N LEU A 46 -3.06 8.44 0.50
CA LEU A 46 -4.38 8.13 1.02
C LEU A 46 -5.51 8.79 0.22
N SER A 47 -5.28 9.90 -0.49
CA SER A 47 -6.28 10.49 -1.38
C SER A 47 -6.48 9.65 -2.64
N GLU A 48 -5.44 8.98 -3.13
CA GLU A 48 -5.48 8.18 -4.37
C GLU A 48 -6.01 6.75 -4.16
N VAL A 49 -5.84 6.18 -2.96
CA VAL A 49 -6.35 4.83 -2.67
C VAL A 49 -7.72 4.88 -2.00
N SER A 50 -8.66 4.05 -2.46
CA SER A 50 -9.95 3.89 -1.78
C SER A 50 -9.86 2.84 -0.66
N MET A 51 -10.79 2.90 0.30
CA MET A 51 -10.87 1.87 1.35
C MET A 51 -11.15 0.47 0.76
N GLU A 52 -11.96 0.40 -0.32
CA GLU A 52 -12.23 -0.84 -1.02
C GLU A 52 -10.97 -1.44 -1.65
N MET A 53 -10.11 -0.61 -2.26
CA MET A 53 -8.83 -1.05 -2.81
C MET A 53 -7.93 -1.63 -1.72
N LEU A 54 -7.89 -0.98 -0.55
CA LEU A 54 -7.12 -1.46 0.60
C LEU A 54 -7.67 -2.79 1.12
N TYR A 55 -8.98 -2.97 1.23
CA TYR A 55 -9.59 -4.24 1.62
C TYR A 55 -9.27 -5.36 0.63
N GLN A 56 -9.36 -5.10 -0.68
CA GLN A 56 -9.03 -6.07 -1.70
C GLN A 56 -7.54 -6.45 -1.68
N ALA A 57 -6.66 -5.47 -1.44
CA ALA A 57 -5.23 -5.71 -1.34
C ALA A 57 -4.88 -6.48 -0.05
N ALA A 58 -5.48 -6.10 1.08
CA ALA A 58 -5.36 -6.80 2.35
C ALA A 58 -5.76 -8.28 2.24
N ALA A 59 -6.90 -8.56 1.59
CA ALA A 59 -7.33 -9.93 1.31
C ALA A 59 -6.32 -10.72 0.47
N GLN A 60 -5.62 -10.07 -0.48
CA GLN A 60 -4.61 -10.73 -1.32
C GLN A 60 -3.32 -11.07 -0.58
N VAL A 61 -3.00 -10.36 0.52
CA VAL A 61 -1.78 -10.58 1.31
C VAL A 61 -2.07 -11.17 2.71
N GLY A 62 -3.32 -11.58 2.96
CA GLY A 62 -3.72 -12.19 4.23
C GLY A 62 -3.64 -11.23 5.42
N ILE A 63 -4.08 -9.99 5.24
CA ILE A 63 -4.28 -9.00 6.31
C ILE A 63 -5.78 -8.96 6.66
N ASP A 64 -6.09 -9.04 7.96
CA ASP A 64 -7.44 -8.77 8.46
C ASP A 64 -7.68 -7.25 8.56
N PRO A 65 -8.69 -6.70 7.86
CA PRO A 65 -9.00 -5.28 7.92
C PRO A 65 -9.90 -4.87 9.08
N ALA A 66 -10.45 -5.80 9.87
CA ALA A 66 -11.43 -5.49 10.90
C ALA A 66 -10.86 -4.51 11.95
N GLY A 67 -11.61 -3.42 12.21
CA GLY A 67 -11.25 -2.42 13.22
C GLY A 67 -10.10 -1.47 12.85
N LYS A 68 -9.50 -1.61 11.65
CA LYS A 68 -8.38 -0.79 11.21
C LYS A 68 -8.85 0.48 10.51
N THR A 69 -8.17 1.58 10.80
CA THR A 69 -8.30 2.82 10.03
C THR A 69 -7.69 2.67 8.64
N LYS A 70 -8.02 3.61 7.75
CA LYS A 70 -7.46 3.65 6.39
C LYS A 70 -5.94 3.73 6.39
N LEU A 71 -5.36 4.52 7.30
CA LEU A 71 -3.91 4.69 7.46
C LEU A 71 -3.24 3.39 7.90
N GLU A 72 -3.76 2.75 8.95
CA GLU A 72 -3.21 1.48 9.46
C GLU A 72 -3.25 0.38 8.40
N LEU A 73 -4.38 0.25 7.69
CA LEU A 73 -4.53 -0.75 6.66
C LEU A 73 -3.60 -0.48 5.45
N ALA A 74 -3.46 0.78 5.05
CA ALA A 74 -2.53 1.20 4.02
C ALA A 74 -1.08 0.84 4.35
N ARG A 75 -0.65 1.18 5.58
CA ARG A 75 0.68 0.86 6.08
C ARG A 75 0.96 -0.63 6.03
N GLU A 76 0.07 -1.45 6.58
CA GLU A 76 0.27 -2.90 6.62
C GLU A 76 0.31 -3.52 5.22
N VAL A 77 -0.56 -3.08 4.31
CA VAL A 77 -0.56 -3.56 2.92
C VAL A 77 0.74 -3.18 2.21
N TYR A 78 1.23 -1.96 2.44
CA TYR A 78 2.50 -1.48 1.90
C TYR A 78 3.67 -2.32 2.43
N GLU A 79 3.81 -2.44 3.75
CA GLU A 79 4.90 -3.18 4.40
C GLU A 79 4.93 -4.65 3.98
N LYS A 80 3.76 -5.31 3.93
CA LYS A 80 3.69 -6.74 3.61
C LYS A 80 4.04 -7.05 2.17
N ARG A 81 3.85 -6.10 1.25
CA ARG A 81 4.26 -6.27 -0.16
C ARG A 81 5.69 -5.79 -0.40
N GLY A 82 6.19 -4.81 0.34
CA GLY A 82 7.59 -4.37 0.29
C GLY A 82 8.57 -5.53 0.52
N ILE A 83 8.27 -6.41 1.49
CA ILE A 83 9.07 -7.62 1.76
C ILE A 83 9.13 -8.56 0.54
N ALA A 84 8.05 -8.65 -0.24
CA ALA A 84 7.96 -9.55 -1.39
C ALA A 84 8.51 -8.97 -2.71
N TYR A 85 8.95 -7.70 -2.72
CA TYR A 85 9.52 -7.03 -3.90
C TYR A 85 11.05 -6.86 -3.84
N HIS A 86 11.70 -7.34 -2.78
CA HIS A 86 13.18 -7.39 -2.70
C HIS A 86 13.81 -8.58 -3.45
N ASP A 87 13.00 -9.48 -4.00
CA ASP A 87 13.46 -10.56 -4.89
C ASP A 87 12.86 -10.34 -6.30
N GLY A 88 13.62 -9.67 -7.17
CA GLY A 88 13.24 -9.42 -8.56
C GLY A 88 14.23 -8.54 -9.30
#